data_AF-C4ZMW6-F1
#
_entry.id   AF-C4ZMW6-F1
#
_cell.length_a   1.000
_cell.length_b   1.000
_cell.length_c   1.000
_cell.angle_alpha   90.00
_cell.angle_beta   90.00
_cell.angle_gamma   90.00
#
_symmetry.space_group_name_H-M   'P 1'
#
loop_
_entity.id
_entity.type
_entity.pdbx_description
1 polymer ?
#
loop_
_entity_poly.entity_id
_entity_poly.type
_entity_poly.pdbx_seq_one_letter_code
_entity_poly.pdbx_strand_id
1 'polypeptide(L)'
;MYFPSTPSVRAQASPLCWLWPVLLAVLLAGCASFEPPRPYTTEAEALSARGEPTRRWNNDDGTVTLEYSTQPNGRSCLMVQVDRGGIVLRQWDALAPENLARVERGMDKEQVSRLLGTHRSEQRFRNSGEEVWDWNIRNDGPGIAVLFNVHFIDGKVVRTSQTYVFPRDGAVLGGWSGYYGHPWGWGIGWGYPGPFFPRPFGHPFFW
;
A
#
# COMPACT_ATOMS: atom_id res chain seq x y z
N MET A 1 -10.79 57.47 56.18
CA MET A 1 -11.79 56.48 56.62
C MET A 1 -12.54 55.98 55.38
N TYR A 2 -12.45 54.68 55.11
CA TYR A 2 -13.27 53.83 54.23
C TYR A 2 -13.56 54.22 52.75
N PHE A 3 -12.93 53.49 51.83
CA PHE A 3 -13.44 53.24 50.47
C PHE A 3 -14.33 51.97 50.50
N PRO A 4 -15.53 51.98 49.88
CA PRO A 4 -16.37 50.79 49.79
C PRO A 4 -15.86 49.85 48.67
N SER A 5 -15.77 48.56 48.98
CA SER A 5 -15.47 47.48 48.05
C SER A 5 -16.73 47.04 47.31
N THR A 6 -16.63 46.94 45.98
CA THR A 6 -17.66 46.35 45.10
C THR A 6 -17.62 44.82 45.18
N PRO A 7 -18.77 44.12 45.27
CA PRO A 7 -18.81 42.67 45.21
C PRO A 7 -18.64 42.15 43.78
N SER A 8 -17.70 41.22 43.61
CA SER A 8 -17.45 40.47 42.37
C SER A 8 -18.56 39.43 42.14
N VAL A 9 -19.31 39.54 41.05
CA VAL A 9 -20.27 38.53 40.61
C VAL A 9 -19.49 37.39 39.91
N ARG A 10 -19.44 36.21 40.52
CA ARG A 10 -18.95 35.00 39.84
C ARG A 10 -20.06 34.46 38.93
N ALA A 11 -19.88 34.56 37.62
CA ALA A 11 -20.73 33.91 36.64
C ALA A 11 -20.63 32.38 36.82
N GLN A 12 -21.70 31.75 37.32
CA GLN A 12 -21.80 30.30 37.38
C GLN A 12 -22.16 29.80 35.98
N ALA A 13 -21.21 29.12 35.32
CA ALA A 13 -21.45 28.47 34.04
C ALA A 13 -22.46 27.32 34.22
N SER A 14 -23.57 27.40 33.49
CA SER A 14 -24.67 26.44 33.57
C SER A 14 -24.21 25.02 33.17
N PRO A 15 -24.62 23.95 33.90
CA PRO A 15 -24.16 22.57 33.65
C PRO A 15 -24.56 22.05 32.26
N LEU A 16 -25.54 22.69 31.60
CA LEU A 16 -25.94 22.41 30.22
C LEU A 16 -24.82 22.69 29.20
N CYS A 17 -23.91 23.62 29.51
CA CYS A 17 -22.83 24.02 28.60
C CYS A 17 -21.77 22.92 28.42
N TRP A 18 -21.71 21.96 29.35
CA TRP A 18 -20.76 20.84 29.33
C TRP A 18 -21.28 19.61 28.61
N LEU A 19 -22.59 19.54 28.31
CA LEU A 19 -23.19 18.41 27.60
C LEU A 19 -22.90 18.44 26.09
N TRP A 20 -22.76 19.63 25.51
CA TRP A 20 -22.46 19.81 24.09
C TRP A 20 -21.09 19.25 23.67
N PRO A 21 -19.96 19.54 24.36
CA PRO A 21 -18.67 18.96 23.98
C PRO A 21 -18.61 17.45 24.18
N VAL A 22 -19.34 16.90 25.16
CA VAL A 22 -19.41 15.45 25.40
C VAL A 22 -20.18 14.75 24.28
N LEU A 23 -21.33 15.30 23.85
CA LEU A 23 -22.09 14.77 22.72
C LEU A 23 -21.27 14.82 21.42
N LEU A 24 -20.53 15.91 21.19
CA LEU A 24 -19.64 16.03 20.03
C LEU A 24 -18.53 14.96 20.08
N ALA A 25 -17.92 14.75 21.24
CA ALA A 25 -16.87 13.73 21.42
C ALA A 25 -17.39 12.31 21.17
N VAL A 26 -18.62 11.99 21.58
CA VAL A 26 -19.25 10.68 21.32
C VAL A 26 -19.56 10.48 19.84
N LEU A 27 -20.02 11.53 19.14
CA LEU A 27 -20.28 11.48 17.69
C LEU A 27 -19.00 11.28 16.86
N LEU A 28 -17.84 11.80 17.32
CA LEU A 28 -16.56 11.58 16.64
C LEU A 28 -16.00 10.15 16.83
N ALA A 29 -16.37 9.45 17.90
CA ALA A 29 -15.85 8.12 18.19
C ALA A 29 -16.50 6.99 17.36
N GLY A 30 -17.61 7.25 16.67
CA GLY A 30 -18.38 6.23 15.93
C GLY A 30 -17.81 5.82 14.56
N CYS A 31 -16.82 6.54 14.02
CA CYS A 31 -16.42 6.37 12.61
C CYS A 31 -15.22 5.44 12.36
N ALA A 32 -14.68 4.75 13.37
CA ALA A 32 -13.37 4.11 13.25
C ALA A 32 -13.29 2.63 13.67
N SER A 33 -14.41 1.90 13.71
CA SER A 33 -14.35 0.43 13.83
C SER A 33 -13.95 -0.18 12.48
N PHE A 34 -12.66 -0.12 12.15
CA PHE A 34 -12.09 -0.80 10.99
C PHE A 34 -11.92 -2.29 11.32
N GLU A 35 -13.03 -3.02 11.34
CA GLU A 35 -12.98 -4.47 11.45
C GLU A 35 -12.47 -5.04 10.11
N PRO A 36 -11.48 -5.95 10.11
CA PRO A 36 -11.03 -6.57 8.87
C PRO A 36 -12.24 -7.21 8.18
N PRO A 37 -12.44 -7.00 6.87
CA PRO A 37 -13.60 -7.52 6.18
C PRO A 37 -13.64 -9.04 6.35
N ARG A 38 -14.76 -9.52 6.93
CA ARG A 38 -15.00 -10.94 7.10
C ARG A 38 -14.91 -11.66 5.75
N PRO A 39 -14.41 -12.91 5.72
CA PRO A 39 -14.45 -13.70 4.49
C PRO A 39 -15.86 -13.85 3.96
N TYR A 40 -15.98 -13.83 2.63
CA TYR A 40 -17.24 -14.17 1.98
C TYR A 40 -17.57 -15.64 2.22
N THR A 41 -18.86 -15.94 2.31
CA THR A 41 -19.38 -17.30 2.48
C THR A 41 -19.90 -17.89 1.17
N THR A 42 -20.37 -17.04 0.25
CA THR A 42 -20.93 -17.46 -1.05
C THR A 42 -20.46 -16.55 -2.19
N GLU A 43 -20.51 -17.07 -3.42
CA GLU A 43 -20.29 -16.28 -4.65
C GLU A 43 -21.26 -15.10 -4.71
N ALA A 44 -22.54 -15.31 -4.38
CA ALA A 44 -23.55 -14.27 -4.39
C ALA A 44 -23.21 -13.12 -3.42
N GLU A 45 -22.65 -13.44 -2.24
CA GLU A 45 -22.18 -12.42 -1.29
C GLU A 45 -20.99 -11.62 -1.87
N ALA A 46 -20.02 -12.31 -2.48
CA ALA A 46 -18.86 -11.66 -3.11
C ALA A 46 -19.29 -10.72 -4.26
N LEU A 47 -20.21 -11.18 -5.11
CA LEU A 47 -20.78 -10.40 -6.21
C LEU A 47 -21.59 -9.21 -5.69
N SER A 48 -22.40 -9.40 -4.65
CA SER A 48 -23.15 -8.29 -4.05
C SER A 48 -22.24 -7.23 -3.41
N ALA A 49 -21.10 -7.65 -2.85
CA ALA A 49 -20.18 -6.76 -2.17
C ALA A 49 -19.20 -6.04 -3.11
N ARG A 50 -18.77 -6.68 -4.20
CA ARG A 50 -17.72 -6.17 -5.11
C ARG A 50 -18.14 -5.99 -6.55
N GLY A 51 -19.32 -6.45 -6.94
CA GLY A 51 -19.77 -6.50 -8.33
C GLY A 51 -19.17 -7.68 -9.10
N GLU A 52 -19.16 -7.56 -10.42
CA GLU A 52 -18.57 -8.59 -11.30
C GLU A 52 -17.06 -8.72 -11.08
N PRO A 53 -16.52 -9.96 -11.05
CA PRO A 53 -15.09 -10.17 -10.97
C PRO A 53 -14.40 -9.68 -12.24
N THR A 54 -13.16 -9.23 -12.10
CA THR A 54 -12.27 -8.89 -13.22
C THR A 54 -12.07 -10.08 -14.16
N ARG A 55 -11.98 -11.29 -13.59
CA ARG A 55 -11.82 -12.54 -14.33
C ARG A 55 -12.36 -13.73 -13.54
N ARG A 56 -12.81 -14.76 -14.24
CA ARG A 56 -13.18 -16.07 -13.66
C ARG A 56 -12.19 -17.12 -14.15
N TRP A 57 -11.59 -17.85 -13.23
CA TRP A 57 -10.63 -18.92 -13.51
C TRP A 57 -11.28 -20.28 -13.23
N ASN A 58 -11.53 -21.07 -14.27
CA ASN A 58 -11.98 -22.45 -14.10
C ASN A 58 -10.78 -23.31 -13.67
N ASN A 59 -10.96 -24.10 -12.62
CA ASN A 59 -9.96 -25.06 -12.14
C ASN A 59 -10.36 -26.49 -12.55
N ASP A 60 -9.37 -27.38 -12.67
CA ASP A 60 -9.59 -28.76 -13.14
C ASP A 60 -10.42 -29.61 -12.17
N ASP A 61 -10.45 -29.24 -10.89
CA ASP A 61 -11.29 -29.84 -9.85
C ASP A 61 -12.77 -29.41 -9.95
N GLY A 62 -13.12 -28.55 -10.90
CA GLY A 62 -14.45 -28.01 -11.12
C GLY A 62 -14.80 -26.82 -10.22
N THR A 63 -13.85 -26.32 -9.41
CA THR A 63 -14.00 -25.06 -8.68
C THR A 63 -13.74 -23.87 -9.61
N VAL A 64 -14.23 -22.70 -9.21
CA VAL A 64 -14.00 -21.44 -9.93
C VAL A 64 -13.31 -20.46 -8.99
N THR A 65 -12.24 -19.81 -9.45
CA THR A 65 -11.64 -18.70 -8.73
C THR A 65 -12.08 -17.38 -9.35
N LEU A 66 -12.76 -16.55 -8.56
CA LEU A 66 -13.15 -15.20 -8.91
C LEU A 66 -12.00 -14.25 -8.59
N GLU A 67 -11.55 -13.49 -9.58
CA GLU A 67 -10.49 -12.51 -9.43
C GLU A 67 -11.08 -11.11 -9.31
N TYR A 68 -10.71 -10.39 -8.25
CA TYR A 68 -11.03 -8.98 -8.04
C TYR A 68 -9.74 -8.18 -7.97
N SER A 69 -9.23 -7.77 -9.13
CA SER A 69 -8.00 -6.99 -9.24
C SER A 69 -8.25 -5.50 -9.02
N THR A 70 -7.40 -4.87 -8.23
CA THR A 70 -7.40 -3.40 -8.10
C THR A 70 -6.35 -2.73 -8.99
N GLN A 71 -5.60 -3.50 -9.78
CA GLN A 71 -4.63 -2.99 -10.76
C GLN A 71 -5.33 -2.17 -11.85
N PRO A 72 -4.65 -1.20 -12.48
CA PRO A 72 -3.24 -0.83 -12.32
C PRO A 72 -2.95 0.12 -11.14
N ASN A 73 -3.98 0.67 -10.51
CA ASN A 73 -3.83 1.76 -9.54
C ASN A 73 -3.79 1.29 -8.07
N GLY A 74 -4.41 0.15 -7.78
CA GLY A 74 -4.39 -0.49 -6.47
C GLY A 74 -3.20 -1.42 -6.27
N ARG A 75 -3.18 -2.09 -5.11
CA ARG A 75 -2.03 -2.86 -4.61
C ARG A 75 -2.36 -4.29 -4.21
N SER A 76 -3.59 -4.72 -4.49
CA SER A 76 -4.12 -6.02 -4.12
C SER A 76 -4.88 -6.67 -5.28
N CYS A 77 -4.95 -7.99 -5.25
CA CYS A 77 -5.77 -8.78 -6.17
C CYS A 77 -6.45 -9.87 -5.34
N LEU A 78 -7.70 -9.64 -4.95
CA LEU A 78 -8.44 -10.60 -4.14
C LEU A 78 -8.89 -11.77 -5.01
N MET A 79 -8.51 -12.97 -4.61
CA MET A 79 -8.97 -14.22 -5.20
C MET A 79 -9.97 -14.89 -4.26
N VAL A 80 -11.11 -15.30 -4.80
CA VAL A 80 -12.17 -16.02 -4.06
C VAL A 80 -12.44 -17.32 -4.79
N GLN A 81 -12.04 -18.45 -4.22
CA GLN A 81 -12.32 -19.77 -4.80
C GLN A 81 -13.66 -20.27 -4.28
N VAL A 82 -14.54 -20.65 -5.21
CA VAL A 82 -15.88 -21.17 -4.95
C VAL A 82 -16.04 -22.57 -5.53
N ASP A 83 -16.83 -23.40 -4.86
CA ASP A 83 -17.21 -24.71 -5.38
C ASP A 83 -18.33 -24.61 -6.44
N ARG A 84 -18.75 -25.77 -6.98
CA ARG A 84 -19.85 -25.83 -7.97
C ARG A 84 -21.20 -25.37 -7.40
N GLY A 85 -21.37 -25.38 -6.07
CA GLY A 85 -22.56 -24.90 -5.38
C GLY A 85 -22.53 -23.40 -5.07
N GLY A 86 -21.44 -22.69 -5.42
CA GLY A 86 -21.26 -21.27 -5.13
C GLY A 86 -20.86 -20.98 -3.68
N ILE A 87 -20.40 -21.99 -2.93
CA ILE A 87 -19.86 -21.81 -1.57
C ILE A 87 -18.39 -21.43 -1.66
N VAL A 88 -17.99 -20.41 -0.89
CA VAL A 88 -16.58 -19.97 -0.83
C VAL A 88 -15.77 -20.99 -0.03
N LEU A 89 -14.77 -21.57 -0.69
CA LEU A 89 -13.84 -22.52 -0.09
C LEU A 89 -12.65 -21.80 0.57
N ARG A 90 -12.14 -20.77 -0.10
CA ARG A 90 -11.03 -19.94 0.41
C ARG A 90 -10.99 -18.59 -0.28
N GLN A 91 -10.38 -17.62 0.41
CA GLN A 91 -10.05 -16.30 -0.13
C GLN A 91 -8.61 -15.90 0.24
N TRP A 92 -7.93 -15.18 -0.64
CA TRP A 92 -6.58 -14.68 -0.39
C TRP A 92 -6.24 -13.49 -1.29
N ASP A 93 -5.24 -12.70 -0.91
CA ASP A 93 -4.66 -11.70 -1.81
C ASP A 93 -3.56 -12.35 -2.65
N ALA A 94 -3.74 -12.37 -3.97
CA ALA A 94 -2.78 -12.94 -4.90
C ALA A 94 -1.46 -12.16 -4.94
N LEU A 95 -1.46 -10.89 -4.50
CA LEU A 95 -0.25 -10.05 -4.44
C LEU A 95 0.40 -10.04 -3.05
N ALA A 96 -0.03 -10.94 -2.15
CA ALA A 96 0.62 -11.14 -0.87
C ALA A 96 2.06 -11.69 -1.04
N PRO A 97 3.02 -11.33 -0.17
CA PRO A 97 4.42 -11.75 -0.29
C PRO A 97 4.62 -13.25 -0.45
N GLU A 98 3.81 -14.04 0.26
CA GLU A 98 3.85 -15.51 0.23
C GLU A 98 3.51 -16.08 -1.14
N ASN A 99 2.68 -15.38 -1.92
CA ASN A 99 2.26 -15.80 -3.24
C ASN A 99 3.20 -15.26 -4.33
N LEU A 100 3.76 -14.05 -4.14
CA LEU A 100 4.83 -13.52 -5.00
C LEU A 100 6.06 -14.44 -5.00
N ALA A 101 6.40 -14.99 -3.83
CA ALA A 101 7.51 -15.94 -3.67
C ALA A 101 7.30 -17.29 -4.38
N ARG A 102 6.06 -17.63 -4.75
CA ARG A 102 5.74 -18.86 -5.49
C ARG A 102 6.01 -18.74 -6.99
N VAL A 103 6.35 -17.56 -7.50
CA VAL A 103 6.73 -17.39 -8.90
C VAL A 103 8.13 -17.99 -9.09
N GLU A 104 8.19 -19.09 -9.83
CA GLU A 104 9.44 -19.82 -10.08
C GLU A 104 9.89 -19.69 -11.53
N ARG A 105 11.20 -19.89 -11.75
CA ARG A 105 11.75 -19.97 -13.11
C ARG A 105 11.13 -21.13 -13.87
N GLY A 106 10.85 -20.92 -15.16
CA GLY A 106 10.25 -21.93 -16.03
C GLY A 106 8.71 -21.99 -16.00
N MET A 107 8.05 -21.25 -15.11
CA MET A 107 6.61 -21.04 -15.19
C MET A 107 6.24 -20.34 -16.51
N ASP A 108 5.10 -20.67 -17.10
CA ASP A 108 4.56 -19.91 -18.22
C ASP A 108 3.71 -18.72 -17.75
N LYS A 109 3.37 -17.88 -18.72
CA LYS A 109 2.54 -16.68 -18.53
C LYS A 109 1.15 -16.97 -17.93
N GLU A 110 0.54 -18.09 -18.28
CA GLU A 110 -0.79 -18.46 -17.80
C GLU A 110 -0.74 -18.89 -16.34
N GLN A 111 0.28 -19.67 -15.98
CA GLN A 111 0.59 -20.04 -14.59
C GLN A 111 0.82 -18.79 -13.73
N VAL A 112 1.59 -17.81 -14.22
CA VAL A 112 1.81 -16.54 -13.51
C VAL A 112 0.52 -15.73 -13.40
N SER A 113 -0.26 -15.62 -14.48
CA SER A 113 -1.54 -14.89 -14.47
C SER A 113 -2.55 -15.52 -13.52
N ARG A 114 -2.62 -16.85 -13.47
CA ARG A 114 -3.50 -17.57 -12.53
C ARG A 114 -3.03 -17.41 -11.08
N LEU A 115 -1.72 -17.31 -10.87
CA LEU A 115 -1.15 -17.13 -9.54
C LEU A 115 -1.34 -15.71 -9.01
N LEU A 116 -1.04 -14.68 -9.82
CA LEU A 116 -0.98 -13.27 -9.39
C LEU A 116 -2.18 -12.42 -9.83
N GLY A 117 -3.00 -12.93 -10.73
CA GLY A 117 -4.10 -12.21 -11.36
C GLY A 117 -3.65 -11.22 -12.44
N THR A 118 -4.55 -10.30 -12.79
CA THR A 118 -4.35 -9.28 -13.82
C THR A 118 -3.16 -8.38 -13.49
N HIS A 119 -2.19 -8.35 -14.40
CA HIS A 119 -1.02 -7.47 -14.35
C HIS A 119 -1.39 -6.02 -14.65
N ARG A 120 -0.57 -5.09 -14.16
CA ARG A 120 -0.72 -3.65 -14.39
C ARG A 120 -0.26 -3.24 -15.79
N SER A 121 0.92 -3.70 -16.21
CA SER A 121 1.46 -3.36 -17.52
C SER A 121 2.34 -4.47 -18.08
N GLU A 122 2.44 -4.51 -19.41
CA GLU A 122 3.30 -5.40 -20.17
C GLU A 122 4.29 -4.54 -20.98
N GLN A 123 5.58 -4.89 -20.92
CA GLN A 123 6.64 -4.20 -21.64
C GLN A 123 7.55 -5.21 -22.34
N ARG A 124 7.82 -5.01 -23.63
CA ARG A 124 8.69 -5.88 -24.42
C ARG A 124 9.99 -5.17 -24.82
N PHE A 125 11.12 -5.76 -24.47
CA PHE A 125 12.45 -5.24 -24.77
C PHE A 125 13.05 -5.98 -25.97
N ARG A 126 13.11 -5.31 -27.12
CA ARG A 126 13.57 -5.91 -28.38
C ARG A 126 15.02 -6.40 -28.35
N ASN A 127 15.91 -5.70 -27.64
CA ASN A 127 17.34 -6.02 -27.64
C ASN A 127 17.68 -7.25 -26.78
N SER A 128 16.99 -7.43 -25.65
CA SER A 128 17.16 -8.61 -24.79
C SER A 128 16.22 -9.76 -25.14
N GLY A 129 15.15 -9.49 -25.88
CA GLY A 129 14.07 -10.45 -26.11
C GLY A 129 13.16 -10.65 -24.90
N GLU A 130 13.38 -9.91 -23.81
CA GLU A 130 12.59 -10.01 -22.58
C GLU A 130 11.20 -9.38 -22.76
N GLU A 131 10.19 -10.04 -22.22
CA GLU A 131 8.89 -9.45 -21.95
C GLU A 131 8.71 -9.37 -20.43
N VAL A 132 8.25 -8.23 -19.93
CA VAL A 132 8.17 -7.95 -18.50
C VAL A 132 6.75 -7.58 -18.17
N TRP A 133 6.17 -8.29 -17.22
CA TRP A 133 4.89 -7.95 -16.62
C TRP A 133 5.14 -7.35 -15.24
N ASP A 134 4.42 -6.28 -14.91
CA ASP A 134 4.49 -5.66 -13.60
C ASP A 134 3.15 -5.61 -12.87
N TRP A 135 3.23 -5.63 -11.54
CA TRP A 135 2.12 -5.42 -10.62
C TRP A 135 2.53 -4.37 -9.59
N ASN A 136 1.62 -3.46 -9.25
CA ASN A 136 1.77 -2.60 -8.09
C ASN A 136 1.45 -3.42 -6.83
N ILE A 137 2.39 -3.55 -5.90
CA ILE A 137 2.21 -4.35 -4.67
C ILE A 137 2.20 -3.45 -3.43
N ARG A 138 1.88 -4.03 -2.27
CA ARG A 138 2.00 -3.31 -0.99
C ARG A 138 3.44 -2.83 -0.81
N ASN A 139 3.60 -1.53 -0.55
CA ASN A 139 4.90 -0.90 -0.34
C ASN A 139 5.28 -0.94 1.15
N ASP A 140 6.32 -1.70 1.44
CA ASP A 140 6.99 -1.82 2.74
C ASP A 140 8.44 -1.28 2.70
N GLY A 141 8.88 -0.74 1.56
CA GLY A 141 10.25 -0.26 1.36
C GLY A 141 10.36 1.27 1.23
N PRO A 142 11.52 1.77 0.77
CA PRO A 142 11.88 3.19 0.87
C PRO A 142 11.21 4.11 -0.18
N GLY A 143 10.50 3.55 -1.17
CA GLY A 143 9.85 4.32 -2.24
C GLY A 143 8.45 4.84 -1.87
N ILE A 144 7.79 5.50 -2.83
CA ILE A 144 6.35 5.81 -2.75
C ILE A 144 5.46 4.69 -3.28
N ALA A 145 6.02 3.83 -4.15
CA ALA A 145 5.40 2.61 -4.63
C ALA A 145 6.48 1.57 -4.91
N VAL A 146 6.07 0.31 -4.99
CA VAL A 146 6.94 -0.79 -5.38
C VAL A 146 6.22 -1.63 -6.43
N LEU A 147 6.96 -1.96 -7.49
CA LEU A 147 6.49 -2.83 -8.54
C LEU A 147 7.13 -4.20 -8.38
N PHE A 148 6.34 -5.25 -8.43
CA PHE A 148 6.83 -6.61 -8.64
C PHE A 148 6.86 -6.88 -10.13
N ASN A 149 8.02 -7.27 -10.66
CA ASN A 149 8.23 -7.51 -12.08
C ASN A 149 8.55 -8.98 -12.30
N VAL A 150 7.89 -9.59 -13.26
CA VAL A 150 8.19 -10.94 -13.75
C VAL A 150 8.70 -10.83 -15.17
N HIS A 151 9.90 -11.36 -15.40
CA HIS A 151 10.60 -11.30 -16.69
C HIS A 151 10.48 -12.63 -17.39
N PHE A 152 10.06 -12.61 -18.64
CA PHE A 152 9.84 -13.76 -19.50
C PHE A 152 10.78 -13.72 -20.70
N ILE A 153 11.33 -14.87 -21.07
CA ILE A 153 11.97 -15.12 -22.38
C ILE A 153 11.29 -16.37 -22.95
N ASP A 154 10.90 -16.31 -24.24
CA ASP A 154 10.16 -17.38 -24.91
C ASP A 154 8.89 -17.84 -24.14
N GLY A 155 8.24 -16.91 -23.45
CA GLY A 155 7.03 -17.15 -22.67
C GLY A 155 7.25 -17.86 -21.32
N LYS A 156 8.50 -18.06 -20.91
CA LYS A 156 8.87 -18.69 -19.63
C LYS A 156 9.55 -17.70 -18.69
N VAL A 157 9.21 -17.79 -17.40
CA VAL A 157 9.82 -16.95 -16.36
C VAL A 157 11.31 -17.22 -16.29
N VAL A 158 12.12 -16.18 -16.45
CA VAL A 158 13.57 -16.23 -16.30
C VAL A 158 14.04 -15.58 -15.00
N ARG A 159 13.35 -14.55 -14.50
CA ARG A 159 13.66 -13.89 -13.23
C ARG A 159 12.48 -13.07 -12.71
N THR A 160 12.53 -12.74 -11.44
CA THR A 160 11.66 -11.74 -10.80
C THR A 160 12.51 -10.61 -10.26
N SER A 161 11.95 -9.41 -10.15
CA SER A 161 12.63 -8.26 -9.54
C SER A 161 11.63 -7.29 -8.93
N GLN A 162 12.06 -6.53 -7.92
CA GLN A 162 11.28 -5.42 -7.39
C GLN A 162 11.88 -4.08 -7.81
N THR A 163 11.03 -3.11 -8.14
CA THR A 163 11.42 -1.75 -8.48
C THR A 163 10.74 -0.78 -7.54
N TYR A 164 11.51 -0.05 -6.75
CA TYR A 164 10.99 1.04 -5.93
C TYR A 164 10.88 2.31 -6.76
N VAL A 165 9.68 2.89 -6.77
CA VAL A 165 9.40 4.17 -7.42
C VAL A 165 9.64 5.26 -6.41
N PHE A 166 10.50 6.22 -6.74
CA PHE A 166 10.75 7.41 -5.95
C PHE A 166 10.10 8.63 -6.63
N PRO A 167 9.69 9.66 -5.88
CA PRO A 167 9.28 10.92 -6.46
C PRO A 167 10.42 11.49 -7.31
N ARG A 168 10.07 12.03 -8.47
CA ARG A 168 11.04 12.68 -9.37
C ARG A 168 11.75 13.87 -8.68
N ASP A 169 11.08 14.50 -7.72
CA ASP A 169 11.55 15.70 -7.03
C ASP A 169 12.31 15.40 -5.72
N GLY A 170 12.67 14.13 -5.47
CA GLY A 170 13.69 13.72 -4.48
C GLY A 170 13.33 13.86 -3.00
N ALA A 171 12.24 14.54 -2.64
CA ALA A 171 11.84 14.74 -1.25
C ALA A 171 10.45 14.17 -0.95
N VAL A 172 10.39 13.09 -0.16
CA VAL A 172 9.25 12.85 0.72
C VAL A 172 9.52 13.60 2.02
N LEU A 173 8.78 14.69 2.24
CA LEU A 173 8.76 15.43 3.51
C LEU A 173 8.05 14.58 4.59
N GLY A 174 8.70 13.51 5.03
CA GLY A 174 8.38 12.81 6.28
C GLY A 174 9.22 13.41 7.39
N GLY A 175 8.58 14.12 8.32
CA GLY A 175 9.25 14.82 9.42
C GLY A 175 10.29 13.93 10.11
N TRP A 176 11.54 14.42 10.13
CA TRP A 176 12.71 13.90 10.86
C TRP A 176 13.60 12.82 10.22
N SER A 177 13.34 12.33 9.01
CA SER A 177 14.37 11.52 8.31
C SER A 177 14.15 11.50 6.79
N GLY A 178 14.75 12.46 6.09
CA GLY A 178 14.83 12.44 4.63
C GLY A 178 15.78 11.32 4.19
N TYR A 179 15.23 10.28 3.55
CA TYR A 179 16.04 9.26 2.89
C TYR A 179 16.60 9.85 1.60
N TYR A 180 17.84 10.34 1.65
CA TYR A 180 18.54 10.81 0.46
C TYR A 180 18.93 9.62 -0.40
N GLY A 181 18.52 9.64 -1.68
CA GLY A 181 18.92 8.69 -2.72
C GLY A 181 20.39 8.81 -3.15
N HIS A 182 21.33 8.92 -2.21
CA HIS A 182 22.76 8.90 -2.48
C HIS A 182 23.46 7.85 -1.61
N PRO A 183 24.27 6.93 -2.17
CA PRO A 183 24.89 5.82 -1.42
C PRO A 183 25.85 6.20 -0.28
N TRP A 184 26.12 7.48 -0.04
CA TRP A 184 27.12 7.97 0.92
C TRP A 184 26.66 9.15 1.79
N GLY A 185 25.35 9.34 1.98
CA GLY A 185 24.81 10.45 2.79
C GLY A 185 24.55 10.06 4.24
N TRP A 186 25.50 10.30 5.14
CA TRP A 186 25.22 10.31 6.59
C TRP A 186 24.39 11.56 6.94
N GLY A 187 23.47 11.40 7.90
CA GLY A 187 22.35 12.30 8.18
C GLY A 187 22.65 13.80 8.38
N ILE A 188 21.55 14.54 8.54
CA ILE A 188 21.40 15.99 8.73
C ILE A 188 22.69 16.69 9.20
N GLY A 189 23.23 17.56 8.33
CA GLY A 189 24.30 18.49 8.66
C GLY A 189 25.61 18.32 7.88
N TRP A 190 25.78 17.21 7.16
CA TRP A 190 27.05 16.88 6.49
C TRP A 190 26.95 16.86 4.95
N GLY A 191 26.34 17.90 4.37
CA GLY A 191 26.37 18.11 2.92
C GLY A 191 27.65 18.84 2.48
N TYR A 192 28.21 18.45 1.34
CA TYR A 192 29.27 19.23 0.69
C TYR A 192 28.79 20.66 0.42
N PRO A 193 29.66 21.68 0.56
CA PRO A 193 29.26 23.08 0.41
C PRO A 193 28.75 23.34 -1.01
N GLY A 194 27.46 23.64 -1.11
CA GLY A 194 26.86 24.23 -2.30
C GLY A 194 27.21 25.71 -2.43
N PRO A 195 27.03 26.33 -3.61
CA PRO A 195 27.45 27.70 -3.90
C PRO A 195 26.77 28.77 -3.02
N PHE A 196 25.72 28.41 -2.28
CA PHE A 196 24.97 29.31 -1.40
C PHE A 196 25.32 29.17 0.09
N PHE A 197 26.18 28.22 0.48
CA PHE A 197 26.63 28.03 1.87
C PHE A 197 28.13 27.68 1.91
N PRO A 198 29.02 28.69 1.92
CA PRO A 198 30.45 28.46 1.73
C PRO A 198 31.20 27.89 2.94
N ARG A 199 30.54 27.67 4.10
CA ARG A 199 31.19 27.08 5.30
C ARG A 199 30.21 26.26 6.15
N PRO A 200 30.29 24.91 6.14
CA PRO A 200 29.82 24.14 7.27
C PRO A 200 30.81 24.33 8.43
N PHE A 201 30.29 24.51 9.64
CA PHE A 201 31.07 24.64 10.86
C PHE A 201 32.02 23.45 11.06
N GLY A 202 33.14 23.72 11.73
CA GLY A 202 34.36 22.90 11.76
C GLY A 202 34.22 21.42 12.16
N HIS A 203 35.13 20.64 11.60
CA HIS A 203 35.32 19.20 11.83
C HIS A 203 35.84 18.92 13.26
N PRO A 204 35.39 17.83 13.93
CA PRO A 204 35.94 17.44 15.24
C PRO A 204 37.16 16.47 15.16
N PHE A 205 37.68 16.17 13.97
CA PHE A 205 38.83 15.26 13.83
C PHE A 205 39.95 15.92 13.02
N PHE A 206 40.77 16.70 13.73
CA PHE A 206 42.14 16.99 13.35
C PHE A 206 43.06 16.03 14.12
N TRP A 207 43.81 15.21 13.37
CA TRP A 207 45.24 14.97 13.58
C TRP A 207 45.91 15.18 12.23
#